data_AF-A0A654FPV7-F1
#
_entry.id   AF-A0A654FPV7-F1
#
_cell.length_a   1.000
_cell.length_b   1.000
_cell.length_c   1.000
_cell.angle_alpha   90.00
_cell.angle_beta   90.00
_cell.angle_gamma   90.00
#
_symmetry.space_group_name_H-M   'P 1'
#
loop_
_entity.id
_entity.type
_entity.pdbx_description
1 polymer ?
#
loop_
_entity_poly.entity_id
_entity_poly.type
_entity_poly.pdbx_seq_one_letter_code
_entity_poly.pdbx_strand_id
1 'polypeptide(L)'
;MFPELTLIFLLSLTVIHPFHVSAKTWCVANPSAASTQLQTNIDWLCSQGNPGCVLIGPGGACFEPNNVINHASFVMNDYYQLQGSTEEACNFSGSGRIIDTNPSYARCVYS
;
A
#
# COMPACT_ATOMS: atom_id res chain seq x y z
N MET A 1 -18.85 -24.17 18.76
CA MET A 1 -20.26 -24.01 18.31
C MET A 1 -20.24 -22.84 17.32
N PHE A 2 -20.03 -23.03 16.02
CA PHE A 2 -20.54 -24.05 15.11
C PHE A 2 -19.43 -24.96 14.55
N PRO A 3 -19.24 -26.17 15.12
CA PRO A 3 -18.77 -27.30 14.32
C PRO A 3 -19.91 -27.76 13.39
N GLU A 4 -19.57 -28.55 12.38
CA GLU A 4 -20.46 -29.08 11.32
C GLU A 4 -20.47 -28.25 10.04
N LEU A 5 -19.44 -28.39 9.20
CA LEU A 5 -19.61 -28.65 7.76
C LEU A 5 -18.27 -29.03 7.09
N THR A 6 -17.68 -30.11 7.58
CA THR A 6 -16.54 -30.80 6.97
C THR A 6 -16.91 -31.55 5.67
N LEU A 7 -17.93 -31.10 4.93
CA LEU A 7 -18.54 -31.87 3.84
C LEU A 7 -19.07 -31.03 2.66
N ILE A 8 -18.41 -29.91 2.30
CA ILE A 8 -18.64 -29.21 1.01
C ILE A 8 -17.31 -29.01 0.27
N PHE A 9 -16.46 -30.04 0.22
CA PHE A 9 -15.16 -29.94 -0.46
C PHE A 9 -15.04 -30.76 -1.75
N LEU A 10 -16.10 -31.39 -2.26
CA LEU A 10 -15.96 -32.33 -3.40
C LEU A 10 -16.99 -32.25 -4.56
N LEU A 11 -17.95 -31.32 -4.62
CA LEU A 11 -18.97 -31.35 -5.71
C LEU A 11 -19.40 -29.99 -6.35
N SER A 12 -18.50 -29.05 -6.59
CA SER A 12 -18.67 -28.13 -7.74
C SER A 12 -17.36 -27.47 -8.17
N LEU A 13 -16.84 -27.90 -9.32
CA LEU A 13 -15.68 -27.32 -10.03
C LEU A 13 -15.97 -25.94 -10.66
N THR A 14 -16.92 -25.18 -10.12
CA THR A 14 -17.20 -23.82 -10.59
C THR A 14 -17.45 -22.92 -9.39
N VAL A 15 -16.44 -22.76 -8.54
CA VAL A 15 -16.30 -21.46 -7.89
C VAL A 15 -15.93 -20.50 -9.01
N ILE A 16 -16.95 -19.97 -9.69
CA ILE A 16 -16.80 -18.74 -10.47
C ILE A 16 -16.58 -17.67 -9.41
N HIS A 17 -15.37 -17.62 -8.84
CA HIS A 17 -14.89 -16.38 -8.30
C HIS A 17 -15.00 -15.43 -9.47
N PRO A 18 -15.84 -14.37 -9.40
CA PRO A 18 -15.77 -13.34 -10.42
C PRO A 18 -14.29 -12.97 -10.49
N PHE A 19 -13.69 -13.19 -11.65
CA PHE A 19 -12.33 -12.76 -11.91
C PHE A 19 -12.42 -11.24 -11.88
N HIS A 20 -12.32 -10.68 -10.69
CA HIS A 20 -12.39 -9.25 -10.50
C HIS A 20 -11.08 -8.76 -11.10
N VAL A 21 -11.16 -8.28 -12.33
CA VAL A 21 -10.08 -7.50 -12.93
C VAL A 21 -10.04 -6.23 -12.09
N SER A 22 -9.35 -6.30 -10.95
CA SER A 22 -9.14 -5.14 -10.11
C SER A 22 -8.25 -4.20 -10.90
N ALA A 23 -8.77 -3.02 -11.20
CA ALA A 23 -7.94 -1.95 -11.72
C ALA A 23 -6.77 -1.75 -10.75
N LYS A 24 -5.57 -1.52 -11.30
CA LYS A 24 -4.39 -1.25 -10.47
C LYS A 24 -4.63 0.06 -9.72
N THR A 25 -4.46 0.01 -8.41
CA THR A 25 -4.61 1.13 -7.49
C THR A 25 -3.31 1.37 -6.75
N TRP A 26 -3.19 2.54 -6.15
CA TRP A 26 -2.02 2.95 -5.36
C TRP A 26 -2.46 3.52 -4.03
N CYS A 27 -1.67 3.32 -2.99
CA CYS A 27 -1.86 3.98 -1.71
C CYS A 27 -0.94 5.20 -1.62
N VAL A 28 -1.49 6.39 -1.44
CA VAL A 28 -0.70 7.61 -1.22
C VAL A 28 -1.09 8.26 0.11
N ALA A 29 -0.22 9.13 0.62
CA ALA A 29 -0.52 9.90 1.82
C ALA A 29 -1.72 10.82 1.59
N ASN A 30 -2.59 10.91 2.59
CA ASN A 30 -3.71 11.83 2.60
C ASN A 30 -3.16 13.27 2.76
N PRO A 31 -3.50 14.23 1.88
CA PRO A 31 -3.02 15.60 1.97
C PRO A 31 -3.43 16.34 3.26
N SER A 32 -4.46 15.85 3.95
CA SER A 32 -4.90 16.39 5.24
C SER A 32 -4.24 15.72 6.44
N ALA A 33 -3.38 14.71 6.24
CA ALA A 33 -2.68 14.03 7.32
C ALA A 33 -1.62 14.95 7.96
N ALA A 34 -1.46 14.83 9.28
CA ALA A 34 -0.40 15.52 9.99
C ALA A 34 0.98 14.99 9.56
N SER A 35 1.94 15.89 9.32
CA SER A 35 3.32 15.53 8.96
C SER A 35 3.98 14.60 9.98
N THR A 36 3.66 14.75 11.27
CA THR A 36 4.13 13.88 12.34
C THR A 36 3.63 12.45 12.19
N GLN A 37 2.34 12.26 11.87
CA GLN A 37 1.78 10.94 11.60
C GLN A 37 2.42 10.29 10.37
N LEU A 38 2.64 11.07 9.30
CA LEU A 38 3.31 10.58 8.10
C LEU A 38 4.76 10.15 8.39
N GLN A 39 5.49 10.91 9.21
CA GLN A 39 6.83 10.51 9.66
C GLN A 39 6.80 9.22 10.48
N THR A 40 5.84 9.09 11.40
CA THR A 40 5.65 7.84 12.16
C THR A 40 5.39 6.64 11.25
N ASN A 41 4.62 6.82 10.17
CA ASN A 41 4.40 5.75 9.19
C ASN A 41 5.71 5.36 8.49
N ILE A 42 6.50 6.35 8.05
CA ILE A 42 7.81 6.12 7.43
C ILE A 42 8.71 5.34 8.39
N ASP A 43 8.86 5.83 9.62
CA ASP A 43 9.75 5.23 10.63
C ASP A 43 9.35 3.78 10.93
N TRP A 44 8.04 3.54 11.10
CA TRP A 44 7.50 2.19 11.29
C TRP A 44 7.82 1.29 10.09
N LEU A 45 7.47 1.69 8.87
CA LEU A 45 7.70 0.88 7.66
C LEU A 45 9.18 0.58 7.43
N CYS A 46 10.05 1.57 7.62
CA CYS A 46 11.49 1.39 7.45
C CYS A 46 12.09 0.49 8.54
N SER A 47 11.58 0.56 9.78
CA SER A 47 11.99 -0.36 10.84
C SER A 47 11.61 -1.82 10.53
N GLN A 48 10.56 -2.05 9.74
CA GLN A 48 10.13 -3.38 9.29
C GLN A 48 10.91 -3.87 8.05
N GLY A 49 11.87 -3.09 7.55
CA GLY A 49 12.68 -3.46 6.38
C GLY A 49 11.97 -3.26 5.05
N ASN A 50 11.01 -2.33 4.96
CA ASN A 50 10.38 -1.96 3.69
C ASN A 50 11.46 -1.50 2.67
N PRO A 51 11.55 -2.11 1.47
CA PRO A 51 12.60 -1.80 0.51
C PRO A 51 12.50 -0.39 -0.08
N GLY A 52 11.30 0.20 -0.07
CA GLY A 52 11.07 1.57 -0.54
C GLY A 52 11.82 2.63 0.27
N CYS A 53 12.23 2.32 1.50
CA CYS A 53 12.99 3.23 2.36
C CYS A 53 14.36 3.63 1.80
N VAL A 54 14.97 2.78 0.96
CA VAL A 54 16.23 3.12 0.27
C VAL A 54 15.98 4.14 -0.84
N LEU A 55 14.81 4.11 -1.48
CA LEU A 55 14.48 4.96 -2.62
C LEU A 55 14.08 6.37 -2.22
N ILE A 56 13.52 6.55 -1.02
CA ILE A 56 13.18 7.87 -0.46
C ILE A 56 14.35 8.52 0.30
N GLY A 57 15.44 7.78 0.53
CA GLY A 57 16.65 8.31 1.18
C GLY A 57 17.51 9.16 0.24
N PRO A 58 18.51 9.90 0.77
CA PRO A 58 19.40 10.73 -0.04
C PRO A 58 20.05 9.97 -1.20
N GLY A 59 19.94 10.50 -2.42
CA GLY A 59 20.44 9.87 -3.64
C GLY A 59 19.51 8.79 -4.23
N GLY A 60 18.41 8.46 -3.55
CA GLY A 60 17.38 7.55 -4.04
C GLY A 60 16.51 8.16 -5.13
N ALA A 61 15.86 7.30 -5.92
CA ALA A 61 15.05 7.70 -7.08
C ALA A 61 13.77 8.48 -6.72
N CYS A 62 13.32 8.36 -5.46
CA CYS A 62 12.13 8.99 -4.89
C CYS A 62 12.47 10.00 -3.79
N PHE A 63 13.73 10.45 -3.72
CA PHE A 63 14.14 11.46 -2.75
C PHE A 63 13.52 12.82 -3.05
N GLU A 64 13.50 13.23 -4.32
CA GLU A 64 12.88 14.49 -4.73
C GLU A 64 11.44 14.27 -5.19
N PRO A 65 10.47 15.09 -4.76
CA PRO A 65 10.67 16.27 -3.92
C PRO A 65 10.92 15.89 -2.45
N ASN A 66 11.95 16.48 -1.84
CA ASN A 66 12.36 16.18 -0.47
C ASN A 66 11.35 16.74 0.57
N ASN A 67 10.26 16.00 0.78
CA ASN A 67 9.29 16.28 1.83
C ASN A 67 8.57 15.00 2.29
N VAL A 68 8.05 15.06 3.51
CA VAL A 68 7.46 13.92 4.21
C VAL A 68 6.27 13.31 3.46
N ILE A 69 5.44 14.11 2.78
CA ILE A 69 4.23 13.59 2.13
C ILE A 69 4.58 12.75 0.90
N ASN A 70 5.60 13.12 0.13
CA ASN A 70 6.05 12.34 -1.02
C ASN A 70 6.77 11.07 -0.57
N HIS A 71 7.66 11.17 0.41
CA HIS A 71 8.35 10.02 0.98
C HIS A 71 7.37 9.01 1.59
N ALA A 72 6.42 9.48 2.41
CA ALA A 72 5.38 8.64 3.00
C ALA A 72 4.53 7.98 1.93
N SER A 73 4.07 8.73 0.93
CA SER A 73 3.26 8.18 -0.17
C SER A 73 3.95 7.00 -0.85
N PHE A 74 5.26 7.11 -1.09
CA PHE A 74 6.01 6.05 -1.77
C PHE A 74 6.11 4.78 -0.92
N VAL A 75 6.56 4.89 0.33
CA VAL A 75 6.74 3.70 1.19
C VAL A 75 5.40 3.08 1.62
N MET A 76 4.35 3.90 1.79
CA MET A 76 3.00 3.43 2.05
C MET A 76 2.45 2.66 0.84
N ASN A 77 2.72 3.11 -0.39
CA ASN A 77 2.37 2.33 -1.58
C ASN A 77 3.12 1.01 -1.64
N ASP A 78 4.43 1.02 -1.41
CA ASP A 78 5.23 -0.21 -1.45
C ASP A 78 4.68 -1.26 -0.46
N TYR A 79 4.35 -0.83 0.76
CA TYR A 79 3.67 -1.67 1.74
C TYR A 79 2.29 -2.14 1.26
N TYR A 80 1.47 -1.24 0.73
CA TYR A 80 0.14 -1.55 0.22
C TYR A 80 0.18 -2.64 -0.86
N GLN A 81 1.11 -2.56 -1.80
CA GLN A 81 1.30 -3.58 -2.84
C GLN A 81 1.75 -4.91 -2.24
N LEU A 82 2.69 -4.88 -1.29
CA LEU A 82 3.18 -6.08 -0.59
C LEU A 82 2.07 -6.79 0.22
N GLN A 83 1.08 -6.05 0.73
CA GLN A 83 -0.05 -6.59 1.50
C GLN A 83 -1.26 -6.96 0.63
N GLY A 84 -1.13 -6.97 -0.71
CA GLY A 84 -2.20 -7.40 -1.60
C GLY A 84 -3.23 -6.32 -1.92
N SER A 85 -2.86 -5.04 -1.79
CA SER A 85 -3.67 -3.90 -2.23
C SER A 85 -5.03 -3.74 -1.54
N THR A 86 -5.12 -4.08 -0.24
CA THR A 86 -6.38 -3.99 0.53
C THR A 86 -6.62 -2.61 1.17
N GLU A 87 -7.88 -2.30 1.48
CA GLU A 87 -8.23 -1.04 2.17
C GLU A 87 -7.54 -0.90 3.52
N GLU A 88 -7.43 -2.00 4.28
CA GLU A 88 -6.77 -2.03 5.58
C GLU A 88 -5.28 -1.71 5.45
N ALA A 89 -4.62 -2.21 4.40
CA ALA A 89 -3.20 -1.96 4.15
C ALA A 89 -2.91 -0.50 3.81
N CYS A 90 -3.88 0.24 3.28
CA CYS A 90 -3.75 1.68 3.00
C CYS A 90 -4.29 2.58 4.12
N ASN A 91 -4.86 2.04 5.19
CA ASN A 91 -5.53 2.86 6.19
C ASN A 91 -4.56 3.79 6.93
N PHE A 92 -3.47 3.25 7.49
CA PHE A 92 -2.48 3.99 8.30
C PHE A 92 -3.14 4.98 9.28
N SER A 93 -4.12 4.54 10.06
CA SER A 93 -4.90 5.40 10.97
C SER A 93 -5.60 6.58 10.27
N GLY A 94 -6.07 6.38 9.04
CA GLY A 94 -6.70 7.39 8.18
C GLY A 94 -5.74 8.33 7.44
N SER A 95 -4.43 8.11 7.57
CA SER A 95 -3.42 8.96 6.91
C SER A 95 -3.04 8.50 5.50
N GLY A 96 -3.54 7.36 5.03
CA GLY A 96 -3.45 6.93 3.63
C GLY A 96 -4.77 7.06 2.88
N ARG A 97 -4.69 7.09 1.54
CA ARG A 97 -5.83 7.07 0.63
C ARG A 97 -5.49 6.27 -0.62
N ILE A 98 -6.46 5.51 -1.09
CA ILE A 98 -6.36 4.78 -2.36
C ILE A 98 -6.65 5.74 -3.52
N ILE A 99 -5.85 5.65 -4.58
CA ILE A 99 -6.07 6.35 -5.85
C ILE A 99 -5.99 5.35 -7.01
N ASP A 100 -6.65 5.71 -8.11
CA ASP A 100 -6.72 4.95 -9.37
C ASP A 100 -5.83 5.55 -10.48
N THR A 101 -5.20 6.69 -10.20
CA THR A 101 -4.29 7.37 -11.12
C THR A 101 -2.86 7.12 -10.70
N ASN A 102 -2.02 6.64 -11.62
CA ASN A 102 -0.62 6.33 -11.34
C ASN A 102 0.13 7.58 -10.83
N PRO A 103 0.63 7.59 -9.57
CA PRO A 103 1.31 8.75 -9.00
C PRO A 103 2.80 8.83 -9.35
N SER A 104 3.31 7.93 -10.21
CA SER A 104 4.72 7.91 -10.60
C SER A 104 5.14 9.21 -11.29
N TYR A 105 6.38 9.64 -11.05
CA TYR A 105 6.95 10.83 -11.65
C TYR A 105 8.46 10.68 -11.82
N ALA A 106 9.01 11.29 -12.87
CA ALA A 106 10.44 11.23 -13.19
C ALA A 106 11.01 9.80 -13.10
N ARG A 107 11.88 9.53 -12.11
CA ARG A 107 12.49 8.22 -11.86
C ARG A 107 11.84 7.48 -10.68
N CYS A 108 10.91 8.12 -9.99
CA CYS A 108 10.16 7.53 -8.89
C CYS A 108 8.95 6.76 -9.43
N VAL A 109 9.10 5.43 -9.51
CA VAL A 109 8.09 4.54 -10.08
C VAL A 109 7.36 3.80 -8.96
N TYR A 110 6.06 4.02 -8.85
CA TYR A 110 5.20 3.36 -7.88
C TYR A 110 4.80 1.96 -8.36
N SER A 111 5.01 0.99 -7.48
CA SER A 111 4.60 -0.41 -7.65
C SER A 111 3.10 -0.58 -7.83
#